data_AF-A0A0E0K2A0-F1
#
_entry.id   AF-A0A0E0K2A0-F1
#
_cell.length_a   1.000
_cell.length_b   1.000
_cell.length_c   1.000
_cell.angle_alpha   90.00
_cell.angle_beta   90.00
_cell.angle_gamma   90.00
#
_symmetry.space_group_name_H-M   'P 1'
#
loop_
_entity.id
_entity.type
_entity.pdbx_description
1 polymer ?
#
loop_
_entity_poly.entity_id
_entity_poly.type
_entity_poly.pdbx_seq_one_letter_code
_entity_poly.pdbx_strand_id
1 'polypeptide(L)'
;MTTATAIVAGHGLALRRSLHLSKPSCATFSARALPLPPAANCCRTVVAAATPSSRTCRCRSVSSESSTAAASDTTDEEEEEEEMDPLAEVCYLDPEADAEGIREWELDFCSRPILDARGKKVWELVVCDATLSLQFTRFFPNTSINSVTLRDALASVATSLGVPLPDRARFFRSQMQTIISRACNELGVKAVPSRRCVSLLLWLEERYETVYSRHPGFQSGTKPLLTLDNPFPTSLPENLFGDKWAFVQLPFSAVREEVESLERRYAFGAGLDLDLLGFELDENTLIPGVAVESSRAKPLAAWMNGLEICSMEVDTGRANLILSAGVSTRYVYAGYQKSAATTQEAEAWEAAKKACGGLHFLAIQENLNSDGCVGFWLLLDLPPPPV
;
A
#
# COMPACT_ATOMS: atom_id res chain seq x y z
N MET A 1 2.66 16.04 -24.96
CA MET A 1 2.48 15.13 -26.11
C MET A 1 3.82 14.46 -26.35
N THR A 2 4.22 13.63 -25.40
CA THR A 2 5.45 12.84 -25.47
C THR A 2 4.99 11.45 -25.89
N THR A 3 5.42 11.00 -27.06
CA THR A 3 5.04 9.69 -27.63
C THR A 3 5.58 8.57 -26.76
N ALA A 4 4.70 7.88 -26.04
CA ALA A 4 5.02 6.64 -25.32
C ALA A 4 5.11 5.49 -26.32
N THR A 5 6.24 5.37 -27.02
CA THR A 5 6.54 4.14 -27.75
C THR A 5 6.87 3.07 -26.73
N ALA A 6 5.91 2.20 -26.42
CA ALA A 6 6.15 1.01 -25.63
C ALA A 6 7.31 0.22 -26.27
N ILE A 7 8.43 0.11 -25.56
CA ILE A 7 9.51 -0.80 -25.98
C ILE A 7 8.98 -2.21 -25.69
N VAL A 8 8.38 -2.82 -26.71
CA VAL A 8 8.02 -4.23 -26.69
C VAL A 8 9.33 -5.00 -26.68
N ALA A 9 9.65 -5.66 -25.57
CA ALA A 9 10.71 -6.66 -25.56
C ALA A 9 10.34 -7.75 -26.59
N GLY A 10 11.24 -8.01 -27.53
CA GLY A 10 10.91 -8.73 -28.76
C GLY A 10 10.41 -10.17 -28.54
N HIS A 11 9.41 -10.54 -29.36
CA HIS A 11 8.98 -11.91 -29.72
C HIS A 11 8.28 -12.75 -28.63
N GLY A 12 7.23 -12.20 -28.02
CA GLY A 12 6.38 -12.95 -27.06
C GLY A 12 4.87 -12.71 -27.16
N LEU A 13 4.30 -12.47 -28.35
CA LEU A 13 2.83 -12.34 -28.50
C LEU A 13 2.13 -13.67 -28.16
N ALA A 14 1.56 -13.77 -26.96
CA ALA A 14 0.78 -14.94 -26.53
C ALA A 14 -0.72 -14.75 -26.84
N LEU A 15 -1.26 -15.60 -27.73
CA LEU A 15 -2.68 -15.67 -28.09
C LEU A 15 -3.43 -16.73 -27.25
N ARG A 16 -4.65 -16.41 -26.80
CA ARG A 16 -5.51 -17.27 -25.95
C ARG A 16 -6.18 -18.42 -26.73
N ARG A 17 -6.33 -19.59 -26.09
CA ARG A 17 -7.32 -20.64 -26.45
C ARG A 17 -8.51 -20.62 -25.47
N SER A 18 -9.73 -20.61 -25.99
CA SER A 18 -10.99 -20.61 -25.23
C SER A 18 -11.51 -22.03 -24.99
N LEU A 19 -11.99 -22.33 -23.78
CA LEU A 19 -12.79 -23.53 -23.47
C LEU A 19 -14.18 -23.07 -23.04
N HIS A 20 -15.20 -23.49 -23.78
CA HIS A 20 -16.61 -23.15 -23.57
C HIS A 20 -17.23 -23.90 -22.40
N LEU A 21 -17.94 -23.19 -21.52
CA LEU A 21 -19.10 -23.74 -20.79
C LEU A 21 -20.15 -22.67 -20.45
N SER A 22 -21.39 -23.14 -20.37
CA SER A 22 -22.68 -22.45 -20.51
C SER A 22 -23.20 -21.74 -19.24
N LYS A 23 -23.88 -20.59 -19.45
CA LYS A 23 -24.63 -19.82 -18.44
C LYS A 23 -26.00 -20.44 -18.12
N PRO A 24 -26.61 -20.06 -16.97
CA PRO A 24 -27.93 -19.46 -17.08
C PRO A 24 -28.24 -18.27 -16.13
N SER A 25 -29.23 -17.49 -16.61
CA SER A 25 -30.33 -16.81 -15.90
C SER A 25 -30.10 -15.54 -15.05
N CYS A 26 -30.81 -14.49 -15.49
CA CYS A 26 -31.00 -13.17 -14.90
C CYS A 26 -32.16 -13.16 -13.89
N ALA A 27 -32.07 -12.33 -12.84
CA ALA A 27 -33.24 -11.83 -12.10
C ALA A 27 -32.96 -10.43 -11.56
N THR A 28 -33.78 -9.48 -12.00
CA THR A 28 -33.83 -8.05 -11.62
C THR A 28 -34.65 -7.89 -10.34
N PHE A 29 -34.25 -7.06 -9.38
CA PHE A 29 -35.22 -6.43 -8.45
C PHE A 29 -34.76 -5.06 -7.93
N SER A 30 -35.79 -4.25 -7.66
CA SER A 30 -35.86 -2.79 -7.54
C SER A 30 -35.41 -2.23 -6.19
N ALA A 31 -34.80 -1.03 -6.25
CA ALA A 31 -34.47 -0.19 -5.10
C ALA A 31 -35.71 0.54 -4.54
N ARG A 32 -35.67 0.86 -3.24
CA ARG A 32 -36.51 1.89 -2.61
C ARG A 32 -35.76 2.54 -1.45
N ALA A 33 -35.65 3.86 -1.50
CA ALA A 33 -34.96 4.73 -0.55
C ALA A 33 -35.88 5.19 0.60
N LEU A 34 -35.27 5.83 1.62
CA LEU A 34 -35.73 6.92 2.53
C LEU A 34 -35.10 6.74 3.96
N PRO A 35 -35.13 7.74 4.88
CA PRO A 35 -34.41 9.02 4.88
C PRO A 35 -33.66 9.32 6.23
N LEU A 36 -32.81 10.36 6.23
CA LEU A 36 -32.01 10.88 7.37
C LEU A 36 -32.83 11.72 8.38
N PRO A 37 -32.35 11.84 9.65
CA PRO A 37 -32.40 13.14 10.35
C PRO A 37 -31.14 13.36 11.27
N PRO A 38 -31.04 14.40 12.13
CA PRO A 38 -30.16 15.54 11.91
C PRO A 38 -29.10 15.76 13.03
N ALA A 39 -28.22 16.73 12.79
CA ALA A 39 -27.02 17.10 13.56
C ALA A 39 -27.26 17.72 14.95
N ALA A 40 -26.25 17.61 15.82
CA ALA A 40 -26.10 18.44 17.02
C ALA A 40 -24.62 18.82 17.24
N ASN A 41 -24.41 20.13 17.37
CA ASN A 41 -23.14 20.81 17.67
C ASN A 41 -22.59 20.43 19.05
N CYS A 42 -21.26 20.39 19.20
CA CYS A 42 -20.62 20.83 20.44
C CYS A 42 -19.19 21.35 20.21
N CYS A 43 -18.83 22.33 21.03
CA CYS A 43 -17.74 23.29 20.88
C CYS A 43 -16.35 22.71 21.16
N ARG A 44 -15.34 23.15 20.39
CA ARG A 44 -13.91 22.82 20.58
C ARG A 44 -13.19 23.94 21.34
N THR A 45 -12.30 23.54 22.25
CA THR A 45 -11.23 24.39 22.80
C THR A 45 -9.90 23.84 22.26
N VAL A 46 -9.07 24.71 21.67
CA VAL A 46 -7.83 24.38 20.95
C VAL A 46 -6.63 24.61 21.87
N VAL A 47 -5.67 23.68 21.86
CA VAL A 47 -4.29 23.91 22.33
C VAL A 47 -3.35 23.38 21.24
N ALA A 48 -2.41 24.24 20.82
CA ALA A 48 -1.50 24.03 19.70
C ALA A 48 -0.26 23.22 20.10
N ALA A 49 0.25 22.40 19.17
CA ALA A 49 1.57 21.80 19.28
C ALA A 49 2.32 21.87 17.93
N ALA A 50 3.64 21.94 18.05
CA ALA A 50 4.61 22.44 17.09
C ALA A 50 5.06 21.41 16.03
N THR A 51 5.53 21.95 14.90
CA THR A 51 6.03 21.28 13.70
C THR A 51 7.40 20.64 13.89
N PRO A 52 7.70 19.44 13.34
CA PRO A 52 9.06 18.92 13.31
C PRO A 52 9.80 19.25 12.00
N SER A 53 11.06 19.66 12.18
CA SER A 53 12.02 20.06 11.16
C SER A 53 12.59 18.86 10.38
N SER A 54 12.66 19.01 9.06
CA SER A 54 13.38 18.12 8.15
C SER A 54 14.90 18.19 8.38
N ARG A 55 15.58 17.03 8.37
CA ARG A 55 17.04 16.99 8.14
C ARG A 55 17.47 15.81 7.28
N THR A 56 18.15 16.19 6.21
CA THR A 56 18.88 15.41 5.22
C THR A 56 20.15 14.79 5.81
N CYS A 57 20.37 13.51 5.56
CA CYS A 57 21.60 12.81 5.94
C CYS A 57 22.63 12.89 4.81
N ARG A 58 23.77 13.57 5.07
CA ARG A 58 24.90 13.67 4.15
C ARG A 58 26.05 12.81 4.67
N CYS A 59 26.41 11.77 3.93
CA CYS A 59 27.55 10.92 4.23
C CYS A 59 28.87 11.72 4.16
N ARG A 60 29.79 11.49 5.10
CA ARG A 60 31.20 11.89 4.95
C ARG A 60 32.15 10.82 5.47
N SER A 61 33.17 10.57 4.67
CA SER A 61 34.22 9.58 4.91
C SER A 61 35.52 10.26 5.38
N VAL A 62 36.25 9.51 6.21
CA VAL A 62 37.72 9.38 6.41
C VAL A 62 38.58 10.48 7.11
N SER A 63 39.12 10.04 8.26
CA SER A 63 40.55 10.00 8.68
C SER A 63 41.22 11.17 9.42
N SER A 64 41.53 10.89 10.70
CA SER A 64 42.78 11.08 11.48
C SER A 64 43.54 12.42 11.45
N GLU A 65 43.69 13.02 12.63
CA GLU A 65 45.00 13.37 13.25
C GLU A 65 44.84 13.82 14.71
N SER A 66 45.95 13.79 15.45
CA SER A 66 46.05 13.75 16.92
C SER A 66 46.40 15.11 17.54
N SER A 67 46.06 15.23 18.84
CA SER A 67 46.83 15.88 19.93
C SER A 67 46.38 17.23 20.51
N THR A 68 46.43 17.21 21.85
CA THR A 68 46.62 18.27 22.87
C THR A 68 45.42 18.91 23.54
N ALA A 69 45.54 18.88 24.87
CA ALA A 69 44.57 19.22 25.89
C ALA A 69 44.43 20.73 26.13
N ALA A 70 43.23 21.15 26.48
CA ALA A 70 42.99 22.24 27.41
C ALA A 70 41.68 21.95 28.13
N ALA A 71 41.76 21.83 29.46
CA ALA A 71 40.60 21.77 30.32
C ALA A 71 39.88 23.12 30.27
N SER A 72 38.62 23.11 29.86
CA SER A 72 37.69 24.20 30.09
C SER A 72 36.44 23.63 30.73
N ASP A 73 36.29 24.01 31.99
CA ASP A 73 35.09 23.98 32.82
C ASP A 73 33.84 24.27 31.96
N THR A 74 33.07 23.23 31.66
CA THR A 74 31.72 23.37 31.09
C THR A 74 30.79 22.73 32.09
N THR A 75 30.00 23.58 32.74
CA THR A 75 28.75 23.23 33.41
C THR A 75 28.02 22.17 32.60
N ASP A 76 27.90 20.98 33.18
CA ASP A 76 26.97 19.95 32.74
C ASP A 76 25.56 20.53 32.93
N GLU A 77 25.08 21.26 31.92
CA GLU A 77 23.66 21.37 31.66
C GLU A 77 23.26 19.96 31.19
N GLU A 78 22.88 19.11 32.14
CA GLU A 78 22.08 17.93 31.86
C GLU A 78 20.84 18.45 31.11
N GLU A 79 20.91 18.42 29.77
CA GLU A 79 19.70 18.41 28.95
C GLU A 79 18.92 17.21 29.50
N GLU A 80 17.88 17.48 30.30
CA GLU A 80 16.85 16.51 30.60
C GLU A 80 16.33 16.06 29.22
N GLU A 81 16.88 14.98 28.68
CA GLU A 81 16.24 14.21 27.63
C GLU A 81 14.89 13.87 28.23
N GLU A 82 13.84 14.64 27.89
CA GLU A 82 12.48 14.32 28.28
C GLU A 82 12.30 12.84 28.01
N GLU A 83 12.07 12.06 29.08
CA GLU A 83 11.94 10.60 29.01
C GLU A 83 10.69 10.32 28.17
N MET A 84 10.86 10.31 26.85
CA MET A 84 9.77 10.29 25.89
C MET A 84 9.14 8.92 26.03
N ASP A 85 7.91 8.88 26.57
CA ASP A 85 7.19 7.64 26.76
C ASP A 85 7.22 6.83 25.44
N PRO A 86 7.90 5.67 25.40
CA PRO A 86 8.06 4.92 24.16
C PRO A 86 6.72 4.33 23.68
N LEU A 87 5.67 4.41 24.52
CA LEU A 87 4.30 4.03 24.20
C LEU A 87 3.38 5.24 23.99
N ALA A 88 3.94 6.45 23.85
CA ALA A 88 3.16 7.64 23.55
C ALA A 88 2.32 7.44 22.29
N GLU A 89 1.04 7.83 22.38
CA GLU A 89 0.13 7.82 21.24
C GLU A 89 0.59 8.86 20.22
N VAL A 90 0.75 8.44 18.96
CA VAL A 90 0.86 9.41 17.86
C VAL A 90 -0.55 9.88 17.54
N CYS A 91 -0.75 11.19 17.50
CA CYS A 91 -2.00 11.82 17.12
C CYS A 91 -1.67 13.05 16.28
N TYR A 92 -1.45 12.84 14.99
CA TYR A 92 -0.97 13.85 14.06
C TYR A 92 -1.93 13.99 12.86
N LEU A 93 -2.23 15.25 12.55
CA LEU A 93 -2.87 15.67 11.32
C LEU A 93 -2.05 16.85 10.77
N ASP A 94 -1.61 16.74 9.53
CA ASP A 94 -0.93 17.83 8.84
C ASP A 94 -1.84 19.07 8.79
N PRO A 95 -1.39 20.23 9.32
CA PRO A 95 -2.16 21.47 9.28
C PRO A 95 -2.56 21.93 7.88
N GLU A 96 -1.82 21.52 6.84
CA GLU A 96 -2.10 21.88 5.44
C GLU A 96 -3.03 20.89 4.75
N ALA A 97 -3.32 19.73 5.38
CA ALA A 97 -4.19 18.72 4.79
C ALA A 97 -5.67 19.11 4.83
N ASP A 98 -6.39 18.75 3.77
CA ASP A 98 -7.85 18.82 3.74
C ASP A 98 -8.44 17.70 4.58
N ALA A 99 -8.71 17.98 5.85
CA ALA A 99 -9.31 17.05 6.81
C ALA A 99 -10.60 16.40 6.28
N GLU A 100 -11.44 17.14 5.55
CA GLU A 100 -12.70 16.62 4.98
C GLU A 100 -12.47 15.75 3.73
N GLY A 101 -11.30 15.88 3.10
CA GLY A 101 -10.86 15.08 1.96
C GLY A 101 -10.33 13.69 2.33
N ILE A 102 -10.00 13.45 3.60
CA ILE A 102 -9.46 12.16 4.07
C ILE A 102 -10.61 11.14 4.23
N ARG A 103 -10.97 10.51 3.10
CA ARG A 103 -12.08 9.54 3.01
C ARG A 103 -11.63 8.07 3.01
N GLU A 104 -10.32 7.81 2.96
CA GLU A 104 -9.78 6.45 3.01
C GLU A 104 -8.69 6.37 4.08
N TRP A 105 -8.80 5.38 4.96
CA TRP A 105 -7.74 5.05 5.93
C TRP A 105 -7.08 3.73 5.56
N GLU A 106 -5.83 3.58 5.95
CA GLU A 106 -5.08 2.34 6.04
C GLU A 106 -4.88 2.02 7.52
N LEU A 107 -5.16 0.79 7.94
CA LEU A 107 -5.02 0.41 9.35
C LEU A 107 -4.35 -0.95 9.54
N ASP A 108 -3.58 -1.05 10.63
CA ASP A 108 -3.05 -2.29 11.19
C ASP A 108 -3.43 -2.38 12.67
N PHE A 109 -3.88 -3.56 13.10
CA PHE A 109 -4.18 -3.84 14.50
C PHE A 109 -3.55 -5.17 14.88
N CYS A 110 -2.32 -5.14 15.38
CA CYS A 110 -1.50 -6.34 15.59
C CYS A 110 -0.64 -6.21 16.85
N SER A 111 -0.19 -7.34 17.38
CA SER A 111 0.86 -7.36 18.40
C SER A 111 2.17 -6.83 17.85
N ARG A 112 2.90 -6.07 18.66
CA ARG A 112 4.27 -5.63 18.36
C ARG A 112 5.29 -6.59 18.99
N PRO A 113 6.56 -6.59 18.53
CA PRO A 113 7.64 -7.40 19.11
C PRO A 113 8.08 -6.85 20.49
N ILE A 114 7.11 -6.56 21.35
CA ILE A 114 7.26 -5.92 22.65
C ILE A 114 6.50 -6.74 23.68
N LEU A 115 7.16 -7.00 24.81
CA LEU A 115 6.52 -7.51 26.01
C LEU A 115 6.35 -6.39 27.04
N ASP A 116 5.20 -6.38 27.71
CA ASP A 116 4.97 -5.53 28.87
C ASP A 116 5.78 -6.02 30.10
N ALA A 117 5.74 -5.25 31.18
CA ALA A 117 6.41 -5.60 32.45
C ALA A 117 5.95 -6.95 33.06
N ARG A 118 4.85 -7.54 32.56
CA ARG A 118 4.31 -8.85 32.98
C ARG A 118 4.67 -9.97 31.99
N GLY A 119 5.51 -9.69 30.99
CA GLY A 119 5.88 -10.63 29.94
C GLY A 119 4.72 -10.96 28.98
N LYS A 120 3.71 -10.10 28.87
CA LYS A 120 2.58 -10.27 27.94
C LYS A 120 2.78 -9.39 26.70
N LYS A 121 2.22 -9.85 25.59
CA LYS A 121 2.29 -9.14 24.30
C LYS A 121 1.59 -7.79 24.39
N VAL A 122 2.21 -6.79 23.81
CA VAL A 122 1.61 -5.48 23.59
C VAL A 122 1.05 -5.43 22.17
N TRP A 123 -0.16 -4.91 22.02
CA TRP A 123 -0.81 -4.69 20.74
C TRP A 123 -0.82 -3.22 20.42
N GLU A 124 -0.96 -2.89 19.13
CA GLU A 124 -1.05 -1.51 18.69
C GLU A 124 -2.02 -1.40 17.52
N LEU A 125 -2.84 -0.35 17.58
CA LEU A 125 -3.55 0.18 16.43
C LEU A 125 -2.65 1.22 15.76
N VAL A 126 -2.45 1.10 14.46
CA VAL A 126 -1.78 2.09 13.62
C VAL A 126 -2.75 2.45 12.50
N VAL A 127 -3.01 3.73 12.31
CA VAL A 127 -3.93 4.26 11.30
C VAL A 127 -3.26 5.43 10.58
N CYS A 128 -3.27 5.40 9.26
CA CYS A 128 -2.86 6.54 8.45
C CYS A 128 -3.76 6.71 7.23
N ASP A 129 -3.64 7.81 6.51
CA ASP A 129 -4.13 7.91 5.14
C ASP A 129 -3.01 7.59 4.14
N ALA A 130 -3.32 7.64 2.84
CA ALA A 130 -2.36 7.33 1.78
C ALA A 130 -1.20 8.35 1.71
N THR A 131 -1.41 9.59 2.18
CA THR A 131 -0.40 10.66 2.14
C THR A 131 0.42 10.78 3.42
N LEU A 132 0.11 9.98 4.46
CA LEU A 132 0.63 10.14 5.83
C LEU A 132 0.35 11.53 6.45
N SER A 133 -0.59 12.29 5.87
CA SER A 133 -1.10 13.53 6.46
C SER A 133 -1.85 13.25 7.77
N LEU A 134 -2.55 12.11 7.83
CA LEU A 134 -3.15 11.59 9.05
C LEU A 134 -2.29 10.44 9.57
N GLN A 135 -1.90 10.53 10.84
CA GLN A 135 -1.14 9.49 11.54
C GLN A 135 -1.67 9.33 12.95
N PHE A 136 -2.09 8.11 13.30
CA PHE A 136 -2.58 7.80 14.63
C PHE A 136 -2.07 6.44 15.10
N THR A 137 -1.59 6.38 16.35
CA THR A 137 -1.26 5.12 17.01
C THR A 137 -1.79 5.03 18.43
N ARG A 138 -2.12 3.81 18.86
CA ARG A 138 -2.49 3.53 20.25
C ARG A 138 -2.09 2.12 20.64
N PHE A 139 -1.43 1.98 21.79
CA PHE A 139 -1.10 0.68 22.36
C PHE A 139 -2.23 0.09 23.22
N PHE A 140 -2.31 -1.24 23.25
CA PHE A 140 -3.32 -2.00 23.97
C PHE A 140 -2.69 -3.20 24.67
N PRO A 141 -3.18 -3.57 25.87
CA PRO A 141 -2.81 -4.83 26.49
C PRO A 141 -3.49 -6.01 25.77
N ASN A 142 -2.84 -7.17 25.79
CA ASN A 142 -3.34 -8.39 25.13
C ASN A 142 -4.77 -8.81 25.55
N THR A 143 -5.24 -8.42 26.73
CA THR A 143 -6.59 -8.74 27.23
C THR A 143 -7.70 -7.91 26.60
N SER A 144 -7.36 -6.80 25.94
CA SER A 144 -8.34 -5.83 25.43
C SER A 144 -8.62 -5.98 23.93
N ILE A 145 -8.11 -7.03 23.28
CA ILE A 145 -8.17 -7.19 21.82
C ILE A 145 -9.51 -7.80 21.41
N ASN A 146 -10.41 -6.93 20.96
CA ASN A 146 -11.72 -7.31 20.42
C ASN A 146 -12.26 -6.17 19.54
N SER A 147 -13.39 -6.42 18.87
CA SER A 147 -13.99 -5.46 17.94
C SER A 147 -14.57 -4.22 18.61
N VAL A 148 -14.99 -4.32 19.88
CA VAL A 148 -15.56 -3.19 20.63
C VAL A 148 -14.46 -2.18 20.95
N THR A 149 -13.34 -2.66 21.49
CA THR A 149 -12.15 -1.84 21.75
C THR A 149 -11.64 -1.16 20.47
N LEU A 150 -11.56 -1.92 19.37
CA LEU A 150 -11.11 -1.36 18.09
C LEU A 150 -12.07 -0.31 17.55
N ARG A 151 -13.39 -0.54 17.63
CA ARG A 151 -14.41 0.44 17.22
C ARG A 151 -14.25 1.75 17.99
N ASP A 152 -14.13 1.68 19.31
CA ASP A 152 -14.01 2.87 20.15
C ASP A 152 -12.71 3.62 19.86
N ALA A 153 -11.61 2.89 19.61
CA ALA A 153 -10.35 3.48 19.18
C ALA A 153 -10.47 4.20 17.83
N LEU A 154 -11.08 3.57 16.82
CA LEU A 154 -11.30 4.20 15.50
C LEU A 154 -12.20 5.45 15.58
N ALA A 155 -13.26 5.41 16.38
CA ALA A 155 -14.11 6.59 16.62
C ALA A 155 -13.33 7.73 17.30
N SER A 156 -12.38 7.39 18.19
CA SER A 156 -11.54 8.38 18.84
C SER A 156 -10.54 9.03 17.88
N VAL A 157 -10.09 8.35 16.81
CA VAL A 157 -9.23 8.96 15.77
C VAL A 157 -9.94 10.14 15.14
N ALA A 158 -11.18 9.93 14.66
CA ALA A 158 -12.01 10.99 14.06
C ALA A 158 -12.21 12.17 15.02
N THR A 159 -12.55 11.87 16.29
CA THR A 159 -12.81 12.91 17.30
C THR A 159 -11.55 13.71 17.65
N SER A 160 -10.42 13.02 17.84
CA SER A 160 -9.16 13.61 18.31
C SER A 160 -8.52 14.47 17.22
N LEU A 161 -8.49 13.98 15.98
CA LEU A 161 -7.91 14.70 14.85
C LEU A 161 -8.90 15.69 14.21
N GLY A 162 -10.19 15.56 14.48
CA GLY A 162 -11.22 16.42 13.86
C GLY A 162 -11.44 16.14 12.40
N VAL A 163 -11.29 14.88 12.01
CA VAL A 163 -11.55 14.39 10.67
C VAL A 163 -12.87 13.60 10.66
N PRO A 164 -13.60 13.53 9.55
CA PRO A 164 -14.73 12.64 9.42
C PRO A 164 -14.28 11.17 9.54
N LEU A 165 -15.24 10.28 9.85
CA LEU A 165 -15.03 8.85 9.63
C LEU A 165 -14.83 8.61 8.12
N PRO A 166 -13.92 7.71 7.71
CA PRO A 166 -13.64 7.47 6.31
C PRO A 166 -14.78 6.66 5.68
N ASP A 167 -14.91 6.74 4.36
CA ASP A 167 -15.83 5.88 3.60
C ASP A 167 -15.36 4.42 3.64
N ARG A 168 -14.04 4.21 3.68
CA ARG A 168 -13.42 2.88 3.73
C ARG A 168 -12.13 2.85 4.53
N ALA A 169 -11.82 1.68 5.08
CA ALA A 169 -10.55 1.39 5.75
C ALA A 169 -9.91 0.15 5.13
N ARG A 170 -8.71 0.31 4.55
CA ARG A 170 -7.89 -0.80 4.07
C ARG A 170 -7.10 -1.45 5.20
N PHE A 171 -6.94 -2.77 5.14
CA PHE A 171 -6.07 -3.51 6.06
C PHE A 171 -5.51 -4.76 5.37
N PHE A 172 -4.32 -5.18 5.77
CA PHE A 172 -3.59 -6.25 5.07
C PHE A 172 -3.48 -7.57 5.86
N ARG A 173 -3.91 -7.62 7.13
CA ARG A 173 -3.86 -8.85 7.95
C ARG A 173 -5.16 -9.63 7.89
N SER A 174 -5.17 -10.73 7.14
CA SER A 174 -6.34 -11.60 6.97
C SER A 174 -6.84 -12.15 8.31
N GLN A 175 -5.94 -12.44 9.25
CA GLN A 175 -6.28 -12.99 10.55
C GLN A 175 -7.09 -12.00 11.41
N MET A 176 -6.96 -10.69 11.14
CA MET A 176 -7.69 -9.64 11.85
C MET A 176 -9.01 -9.26 11.18
N GLN A 177 -9.35 -9.88 10.05
CA GLN A 177 -10.52 -9.54 9.24
C GLN A 177 -11.83 -9.52 10.04
N THR A 178 -12.07 -10.50 10.91
CA THR A 178 -13.31 -10.57 11.71
C THR A 178 -13.42 -9.39 12.68
N ILE A 179 -12.33 -9.06 13.38
CA ILE A 179 -12.30 -7.98 14.38
C ILE A 179 -12.43 -6.62 13.69
N ILE A 180 -11.63 -6.39 12.65
CA ILE A 180 -11.60 -5.13 11.89
C ILE A 180 -12.93 -4.90 11.19
N SER A 181 -13.46 -5.91 10.48
CA SER A 181 -14.72 -5.75 9.74
C SER A 181 -15.88 -5.44 10.67
N ARG A 182 -15.96 -6.11 11.82
CA ARG A 182 -17.02 -5.83 12.80
C ARG A 182 -16.91 -4.41 13.37
N ALA A 183 -15.71 -3.98 13.73
CA ALA A 183 -15.48 -2.63 14.25
C ALA A 183 -15.85 -1.55 13.22
N CYS A 184 -15.40 -1.70 11.97
CA CYS A 184 -15.70 -0.76 10.89
C CYS A 184 -17.20 -0.70 10.58
N ASN A 185 -17.87 -1.86 10.50
CA ASN A 185 -19.29 -1.93 10.18
C ASN A 185 -20.16 -1.22 11.24
N GLU A 186 -19.81 -1.32 12.53
CA GLU A 186 -20.51 -0.59 13.60
C GLU A 186 -20.35 0.93 13.50
N LEU A 187 -19.31 1.42 12.80
CA LEU A 187 -19.08 2.84 12.49
C LEU A 187 -19.58 3.27 11.11
N GLY A 188 -20.17 2.36 10.32
CA GLY A 188 -20.56 2.63 8.94
C GLY A 188 -19.38 2.76 7.96
N VAL A 189 -18.17 2.35 8.36
CA VAL A 189 -16.96 2.36 7.52
C VAL A 189 -16.86 1.05 6.74
N LYS A 190 -16.58 1.10 5.44
CA LYS A 190 -16.35 -0.10 4.64
C LYS A 190 -14.96 -0.70 4.93
N ALA A 191 -14.91 -1.86 5.56
CA ALA A 191 -13.66 -2.62 5.71
C ALA A 191 -13.22 -3.24 4.38
N VAL A 192 -11.98 -2.99 3.95
CA VAL A 192 -11.43 -3.44 2.66
C VAL A 192 -10.13 -4.23 2.89
N PRO A 193 -10.15 -5.57 2.79
CA PRO A 193 -8.92 -6.35 2.81
C PRO A 193 -8.06 -6.02 1.57
N SER A 194 -6.88 -5.45 1.77
CA SER A 194 -5.98 -5.05 0.67
C SER A 194 -4.52 -5.02 1.08
N ARG A 195 -3.60 -5.44 0.21
CA ARG A 195 -2.16 -5.15 0.37
C ARG A 195 -1.75 -3.80 -0.19
N ARG A 196 -2.66 -3.04 -0.81
CA ARG A 196 -2.42 -1.63 -1.18
C ARG A 196 -2.48 -0.71 0.04
N CYS A 197 -1.92 -1.14 1.17
CA CYS A 197 -1.72 -0.33 2.37
C CYS A 197 -0.27 0.19 2.37
N VAL A 198 0.16 0.82 1.27
CA VAL A 198 1.59 1.00 0.99
C VAL A 198 2.22 1.97 2.00
N SER A 199 1.56 3.08 2.28
CA SER A 199 2.03 4.10 3.22
C SER A 199 2.07 3.54 4.64
N LEU A 200 1.06 2.77 5.04
CA LEU A 200 1.07 2.05 6.31
C LEU A 200 2.22 1.04 6.43
N LEU A 201 2.52 0.30 5.35
CA LEU A 201 3.61 -0.68 5.36
C LEU A 201 4.97 -0.01 5.55
N LEU A 202 5.23 1.11 4.86
CA LEU A 202 6.45 1.88 5.07
C LEU A 202 6.53 2.50 6.46
N TRP A 203 5.40 3.01 6.96
CA TRP A 203 5.37 3.59 8.30
C TRP A 203 5.61 2.52 9.38
N LEU A 204 5.09 1.30 9.21
CA LEU A 204 5.42 0.18 10.11
C LEU A 204 6.90 -0.21 10.08
N GLU A 205 7.58 -0.11 8.94
CA GLU A 205 9.03 -0.28 8.82
C GLU A 205 9.77 0.80 9.64
N GLU A 206 9.41 2.07 9.45
CA GLU A 206 10.01 3.18 10.20
C GLU A 206 9.77 3.02 11.70
N ARG A 207 8.55 2.65 12.11
CA ARG A 207 8.19 2.41 13.51
C ARG A 207 8.95 1.24 14.11
N TYR A 208 9.29 0.22 13.32
CA TYR A 208 10.15 -0.86 13.80
C TYR A 208 11.51 -0.35 14.22
N GLU A 209 12.12 0.52 13.42
CA GLU A 209 13.45 1.06 13.68
C GLU A 209 13.47 2.17 14.74
N THR A 210 12.43 3.00 14.79
CA THR A 210 12.41 4.20 15.64
C THR A 210 11.71 3.99 16.97
N VAL A 211 10.71 3.10 17.04
CA VAL A 211 9.89 2.86 18.23
C VAL A 211 10.14 1.47 18.79
N TYR A 212 9.88 0.42 18.01
CA TYR A 212 9.82 -0.93 18.57
C TYR A 212 11.19 -1.46 18.98
N SER A 213 12.22 -1.28 18.15
CA SER A 213 13.59 -1.76 18.44
C SER A 213 14.22 -1.07 19.66
N ARG A 214 13.78 0.15 19.97
CA ARG A 214 14.26 0.97 21.10
C ARG A 214 13.47 0.76 22.37
N HIS A 215 12.32 0.09 22.29
CA HIS A 215 11.47 -0.14 23.45
C HIS A 215 12.15 -1.12 24.44
N PRO A 216 12.13 -0.86 25.77
CA PRO A 216 12.81 -1.72 26.76
C PRO A 216 12.35 -3.19 26.75
N GLY A 217 11.09 -3.42 26.44
CA GLY A 217 10.47 -4.74 26.28
C GLY A 217 10.68 -5.43 24.91
N PHE A 218 11.49 -4.86 24.01
CA PHE A 218 11.70 -5.38 22.65
C PHE A 218 12.26 -6.80 22.65
N GLN A 219 11.74 -7.64 21.75
CA GLN A 219 12.15 -9.02 21.58
C GLN A 219 12.80 -9.23 20.20
N SER A 220 14.11 -9.04 20.13
CA SER A 220 14.88 -9.24 18.89
C SER A 220 14.74 -10.67 18.35
N GLY A 221 14.59 -10.79 17.03
CA GLY A 221 14.43 -12.08 16.35
C GLY A 221 13.05 -12.73 16.49
N THR A 222 12.07 -12.04 17.07
CA THR A 222 10.68 -12.52 17.11
C THR A 222 10.09 -12.52 15.71
N LYS A 223 9.52 -13.66 15.29
CA LYS A 223 8.81 -13.72 14.02
C LYS A 223 7.49 -12.93 14.10
N PRO A 224 7.10 -12.20 13.05
CA PRO A 224 5.78 -11.60 12.95
C PRO A 224 4.70 -12.63 13.25
N LEU A 225 3.78 -12.33 14.17
CA LEU A 225 2.74 -13.29 14.55
C LEU A 225 1.75 -13.56 13.43
N LEU A 226 1.45 -12.52 12.66
CA LEU A 226 0.43 -12.53 11.64
C LEU A 226 1.12 -12.44 10.29
N THR A 227 1.62 -13.58 9.83
CA THR A 227 2.29 -13.71 8.54
C THR A 227 1.34 -13.38 7.41
N LEU A 228 1.83 -12.72 6.37
CA LEU A 228 1.06 -12.50 5.15
C LEU A 228 0.80 -13.85 4.47
N ASP A 229 -0.47 -14.09 4.12
CA ASP A 229 -0.84 -15.30 3.39
C ASP A 229 -0.20 -15.29 1.99
N ASN A 230 0.24 -16.43 1.48
CA ASN A 230 0.65 -16.55 0.08
C ASN A 230 0.02 -17.78 -0.57
N PRO A 231 -1.29 -17.74 -0.86
CA PRO A 231 -2.00 -18.91 -1.34
C PRO A 231 -1.59 -19.27 -2.77
N PHE A 232 -1.92 -20.49 -3.19
CA PHE A 232 -1.70 -20.91 -4.57
C PHE A 232 -2.57 -20.10 -5.54
N PRO A 233 -2.03 -19.73 -6.72
CA PRO A 233 -2.82 -19.04 -7.74
C PRO A 233 -4.01 -19.88 -8.22
N THR A 234 -5.14 -19.21 -8.39
CA THR A 234 -6.39 -19.79 -8.89
C THR A 234 -6.71 -19.28 -10.31
N SER A 235 -7.76 -19.80 -10.93
CA SER A 235 -8.21 -19.31 -12.24
C SER A 235 -8.76 -17.89 -12.13
N LEU A 236 -8.30 -16.99 -13.02
CA LEU A 236 -8.89 -15.67 -13.16
C LEU A 236 -10.34 -15.78 -13.71
N PRO A 237 -11.30 -14.99 -13.20
CA PRO A 237 -12.62 -14.88 -13.81
C PRO A 237 -12.55 -14.50 -15.30
N GLU A 238 -13.42 -15.11 -16.13
CA GLU A 238 -13.33 -14.97 -17.59
C GLU A 238 -13.43 -13.53 -18.09
N ASN A 239 -14.17 -12.69 -17.36
CA ASN A 239 -14.37 -11.29 -17.69
C ASN A 239 -13.13 -10.41 -17.42
N LEU A 240 -12.10 -10.93 -16.76
CA LEU A 240 -10.89 -10.18 -16.41
C LEU A 240 -9.68 -10.48 -17.32
N PHE A 241 -9.84 -11.37 -18.30
CA PHE A 241 -8.81 -11.58 -19.32
C PHE A 241 -8.87 -10.51 -20.41
N GLY A 242 -7.70 -10.04 -20.84
CA GLY A 242 -7.51 -9.36 -22.12
C GLY A 242 -7.39 -10.33 -23.30
N ASP A 243 -7.31 -9.77 -24.51
CA ASP A 243 -7.19 -10.52 -25.76
C ASP A 243 -5.73 -10.91 -26.04
N LYS A 244 -4.79 -10.00 -25.72
CA LYS A 244 -3.34 -10.22 -25.78
C LYS A 244 -2.66 -9.48 -24.62
N TRP A 245 -1.43 -9.85 -24.34
CA TRP A 245 -0.59 -9.15 -23.39
C TRP A 245 0.88 -9.20 -23.81
N ALA A 246 1.69 -8.30 -23.26
CA ALA A 246 3.14 -8.26 -23.46
C ALA A 246 3.85 -7.69 -22.22
N PHE A 247 5.09 -8.12 -22.01
CA PHE A 247 6.01 -7.39 -21.15
C PHE A 247 6.44 -6.12 -21.86
N VAL A 248 6.40 -5.00 -21.12
CA VAL A 248 6.74 -3.68 -21.63
C VAL A 248 7.58 -2.95 -20.60
N GLN A 249 8.23 -1.87 -21.02
CA GLN A 249 8.91 -0.94 -20.14
C GLN A 249 8.57 0.49 -20.54
N LEU A 250 8.45 1.38 -19.55
CA LEU A 250 8.26 2.81 -19.76
C LEU A 250 9.33 3.57 -18.97
N PRO A 251 9.90 4.66 -19.53
CA PRO A 251 10.70 5.59 -18.74
C PRO A 251 9.91 6.07 -17.52
N PHE A 252 10.60 6.29 -16.40
CA PHE A 252 9.99 6.75 -15.16
C PHE A 252 9.19 8.06 -15.35
N SER A 253 9.70 8.97 -16.17
CA SER A 253 8.99 10.19 -16.57
C SER A 253 7.62 9.90 -17.20
N ALA A 254 7.53 8.92 -18.10
CA ALA A 254 6.28 8.51 -18.73
C ALA A 254 5.32 7.83 -17.75
N VAL A 255 5.85 7.06 -16.78
CA VAL A 255 5.03 6.48 -15.71
C VAL A 255 4.38 7.57 -14.86
N ARG A 256 5.13 8.61 -14.48
CA ARG A 256 4.58 9.77 -13.74
C ARG A 256 3.51 10.49 -14.55
N GLU A 257 3.75 10.74 -15.84
CA GLU A 257 2.76 11.36 -16.73
C GLU A 257 1.46 10.54 -16.79
N GLU A 258 1.54 9.21 -16.91
CA GLU A 258 0.36 8.35 -16.90
C GLU A 258 -0.39 8.43 -15.56
N VAL A 259 0.31 8.40 -14.42
CA VAL A 259 -0.32 8.53 -13.09
C VAL A 259 -1.02 9.88 -12.92
N GLU A 260 -0.36 11.00 -13.23
CA GLU A 260 -0.99 12.33 -13.18
C GLU A 260 -2.22 12.41 -14.12
N SER A 261 -2.15 11.74 -15.26
CA SER A 261 -3.24 11.76 -16.22
C SER A 261 -4.46 10.94 -15.76
N LEU A 262 -4.31 10.00 -14.83
CA LEU A 262 -5.44 9.22 -14.29
C LEU A 262 -6.48 10.14 -13.66
N GLU A 263 -6.02 11.08 -12.84
CA GLU A 263 -6.86 12.06 -12.16
C GLU A 263 -7.52 13.01 -13.17
N ARG A 264 -6.75 13.49 -14.16
CA ARG A 264 -7.25 14.42 -15.19
C ARG A 264 -8.25 13.77 -16.15
N ARG A 265 -8.03 12.50 -16.52
CA ARG A 265 -8.85 11.77 -17.51
C ARG A 265 -10.00 10.99 -16.89
N TYR A 266 -10.10 10.93 -15.56
CA TYR A 266 -10.99 9.99 -14.85
C TYR A 266 -10.85 8.55 -15.38
N ALA A 267 -9.61 8.17 -15.69
CA ALA A 267 -9.30 6.84 -16.20
C ALA A 267 -9.31 5.82 -15.05
N PHE A 268 -9.55 4.55 -15.39
CA PHE A 268 -9.51 3.47 -14.39
C PHE A 268 -8.07 3.23 -13.96
N GLY A 269 -7.83 3.04 -12.67
CA GLY A 269 -6.46 2.95 -12.23
C GLY A 269 -6.26 3.21 -10.76
N ALA A 270 -5.00 3.10 -10.37
CA ALA A 270 -4.54 3.52 -9.05
C ALA A 270 -3.09 4.00 -9.17
N GLY A 271 -2.86 5.24 -8.74
CA GLY A 271 -1.52 5.80 -8.57
C GLY A 271 -0.86 5.36 -7.27
N LEU A 272 0.38 5.84 -7.08
CA LEU A 272 1.11 5.85 -5.82
C LEU A 272 1.79 7.21 -5.72
N ASP A 273 1.83 7.78 -4.53
CA ASP A 273 2.63 8.97 -4.25
C ASP A 273 4.09 8.57 -4.09
N LEU A 274 4.83 8.56 -5.20
CA LEU A 274 6.19 8.04 -5.23
C LEU A 274 7.18 8.92 -4.47
N ASP A 275 6.90 10.21 -4.37
CA ASP A 275 7.74 11.16 -3.64
C ASP A 275 7.63 10.86 -2.14
N LEU A 276 6.41 10.63 -1.63
CA LEU A 276 6.19 10.20 -0.25
C LEU A 276 6.85 8.85 0.06
N LEU A 277 6.82 7.92 -0.90
CA LEU A 277 7.42 6.59 -0.75
C LEU A 277 8.95 6.60 -0.87
N GLY A 278 9.58 7.76 -1.09
CA GLY A 278 11.04 7.90 -1.15
C GLY A 278 11.67 7.33 -2.42
N PHE A 279 10.91 7.21 -3.52
CA PHE A 279 11.44 6.71 -4.79
C PHE A 279 12.20 7.79 -5.54
N GLU A 280 13.52 7.80 -5.41
CA GLU A 280 14.42 8.63 -6.22
C GLU A 280 14.94 7.82 -7.43
N LEU A 281 14.16 7.76 -8.51
CA LEU A 281 14.57 7.13 -9.77
C LEU A 281 14.91 8.18 -10.84
N ASP A 282 15.94 7.91 -11.65
CA ASP A 282 16.24 8.74 -12.83
C ASP A 282 15.06 8.70 -13.82
N GLU A 283 14.77 9.84 -14.47
CA GLU A 283 13.63 9.99 -15.37
C GLU A 283 13.63 9.01 -16.56
N ASN A 284 14.81 8.51 -16.95
CA ASN A 284 14.98 7.54 -18.02
C ASN A 284 15.04 6.10 -17.52
N THR A 285 14.97 5.87 -16.21
CA THR A 285 14.91 4.52 -15.63
C THR A 285 13.71 3.79 -16.22
N LEU A 286 13.96 2.63 -16.81
CA LEU A 286 12.92 1.83 -17.45
C LEU A 286 12.17 1.02 -16.39
N ILE A 287 10.93 1.44 -16.11
CA ILE A 287 10.04 0.75 -15.18
C ILE A 287 9.37 -0.40 -15.94
N PRO A 288 9.45 -1.64 -15.44
CA PRO A 288 8.79 -2.77 -16.07
C PRO A 288 7.28 -2.75 -15.85
N GLY A 289 6.54 -3.26 -16.83
CA GLY A 289 5.11 -3.41 -16.71
C GLY A 289 4.54 -4.49 -17.61
N VAL A 290 3.23 -4.69 -17.50
CA VAL A 290 2.45 -5.58 -18.35
C VAL A 290 1.42 -4.74 -19.08
N ALA A 291 1.47 -4.79 -20.42
CA ALA A 291 0.45 -4.19 -21.26
C ALA A 291 -0.55 -5.25 -21.69
N VAL A 292 -1.84 -4.94 -21.58
CA VAL A 292 -2.95 -5.81 -21.92
C VAL A 292 -3.78 -5.14 -23.01
N GLU A 293 -3.87 -5.79 -24.17
CA GLU A 293 -4.75 -5.39 -25.26
C GLU A 293 -6.11 -6.05 -25.10
N SER A 294 -7.19 -5.27 -25.25
CA SER A 294 -8.53 -5.82 -25.36
C SER A 294 -9.44 -4.96 -26.23
N SER A 295 -10.18 -5.61 -27.11
CA SER A 295 -11.33 -5.06 -27.85
C SER A 295 -12.42 -4.48 -26.94
N ARG A 296 -12.40 -4.83 -25.65
CA ARG A 296 -13.29 -4.37 -24.60
C ARG A 296 -12.49 -3.79 -23.43
N ALA A 297 -11.45 -3.02 -23.74
CA ALA A 297 -10.54 -2.39 -22.79
C ALA A 297 -11.26 -1.59 -21.71
N LYS A 298 -12.24 -0.75 -22.05
CA LYS A 298 -12.97 0.06 -21.07
C LYS A 298 -13.79 -0.78 -20.08
N PRO A 299 -14.64 -1.74 -20.52
CA PRO A 299 -15.28 -2.69 -19.61
C PRO A 299 -14.28 -3.51 -18.77
N LEU A 300 -13.18 -3.97 -19.38
CA LEU A 300 -12.15 -4.74 -18.69
C LEU A 300 -11.52 -3.90 -17.58
N ALA A 301 -11.10 -2.68 -17.88
CA ALA A 301 -10.52 -1.75 -16.92
C ALA A 301 -11.48 -1.42 -15.77
N ALA A 302 -12.78 -1.22 -16.06
CA ALA A 302 -13.80 -1.03 -15.04
C ALA A 302 -13.94 -2.22 -14.08
N TRP A 303 -13.90 -3.45 -14.60
CA TRP A 303 -13.96 -4.66 -13.77
C TRP A 303 -12.68 -4.87 -12.97
N MET A 304 -11.52 -4.59 -13.55
CA MET A 304 -10.22 -4.64 -12.87
C MET A 304 -10.14 -3.60 -11.74
N ASN A 305 -10.76 -2.42 -11.91
CA ASN A 305 -10.84 -1.39 -10.88
C ASN A 305 -11.66 -1.80 -9.65
N GLY A 306 -12.52 -2.81 -9.78
CA GLY A 306 -13.23 -3.41 -8.66
C GLY A 306 -12.38 -4.37 -7.82
N LEU A 307 -11.17 -4.69 -8.27
CA LEU A 307 -10.21 -5.51 -7.56
C LEU A 307 -9.18 -4.63 -6.86
N GLU A 308 -8.78 -5.00 -5.65
CA GLU A 308 -7.64 -4.41 -4.97
C GLU A 308 -6.33 -4.96 -5.56
N ILE A 309 -5.98 -4.59 -6.80
CA ILE A 309 -4.78 -5.11 -7.49
C ILE A 309 -3.52 -4.64 -6.78
N CYS A 310 -2.67 -5.59 -6.37
CA CYS A 310 -1.51 -5.31 -5.53
C CYS A 310 -0.20 -5.45 -6.28
N SER A 311 -0.01 -6.56 -7.01
CA SER A 311 1.23 -6.84 -7.73
C SER A 311 1.05 -7.83 -8.87
N MET A 312 2.02 -7.85 -9.76
CA MET A 312 2.20 -8.89 -10.78
C MET A 312 3.55 -9.58 -10.60
N GLU A 313 3.57 -10.87 -10.83
CA GLU A 313 4.76 -11.72 -10.70
C GLU A 313 4.77 -12.82 -11.77
N VAL A 314 5.94 -13.32 -12.11
CA VAL A 314 6.12 -14.38 -13.11
C VAL A 314 6.55 -15.68 -12.44
N ASP A 315 5.75 -16.73 -12.63
CA ASP A 315 6.12 -18.11 -12.32
C ASP A 315 6.78 -18.73 -13.55
N THR A 316 8.11 -18.66 -13.63
CA THR A 316 8.91 -19.24 -14.73
C THR A 316 8.89 -20.77 -14.73
N GLY A 317 8.62 -21.39 -13.57
CA GLY A 317 8.44 -22.82 -13.43
C GLY A 317 7.25 -23.31 -14.26
N ARG A 318 6.12 -22.61 -14.14
CA ARG A 318 4.86 -22.92 -14.84
C ARG A 318 4.62 -22.10 -16.11
N ALA A 319 5.51 -21.16 -16.43
CA ALA A 319 5.37 -20.21 -17.53
C ALA A 319 4.06 -19.40 -17.44
N ASN A 320 3.78 -18.86 -16.25
CA ASN A 320 2.57 -18.10 -15.96
C ASN A 320 2.89 -16.70 -15.42
N LEU A 321 2.06 -15.75 -15.81
CA LEU A 321 1.93 -14.44 -15.18
C LEU A 321 0.84 -14.52 -14.12
N ILE A 322 1.16 -14.12 -12.90
CA ILE A 322 0.28 -14.15 -11.74
C ILE A 322 -0.11 -12.72 -11.36
N LEU A 323 -1.40 -12.51 -11.10
CA LEU A 323 -1.97 -11.26 -10.61
C LEU A 323 -2.39 -11.46 -9.15
N SER A 324 -1.83 -10.65 -8.25
CA SER A 324 -2.21 -10.61 -6.84
C SER A 324 -3.24 -9.51 -6.59
N ALA A 325 -4.29 -9.84 -5.85
CA ALA A 325 -5.34 -8.89 -5.48
C ALA A 325 -5.84 -9.11 -4.04
N GLY A 326 -6.29 -8.04 -3.39
CA GLY A 326 -6.73 -8.06 -1.99
C GLY A 326 -5.61 -8.47 -1.04
N VAL A 327 -5.94 -9.23 0.01
CA VAL A 327 -4.94 -9.73 0.99
C VAL A 327 -4.38 -11.09 0.60
N SER A 328 -5.23 -11.98 0.09
CA SER A 328 -4.92 -13.41 -0.03
C SER A 328 -5.48 -14.00 -1.31
N THR A 329 -5.51 -13.24 -2.40
CA THR A 329 -6.01 -13.74 -3.68
C THR A 329 -4.94 -13.62 -4.74
N ARG A 330 -4.64 -14.74 -5.40
CA ARG A 330 -3.71 -14.82 -6.51
C ARG A 330 -4.42 -15.50 -7.68
N TYR A 331 -4.25 -14.94 -8.86
CA TYR A 331 -4.83 -15.45 -10.09
C TYR A 331 -3.73 -15.76 -11.10
N VAL A 332 -3.84 -16.88 -11.80
CA VAL A 332 -3.13 -17.07 -13.06
C VAL A 332 -3.77 -16.11 -14.06
N TYR A 333 -3.08 -15.02 -14.35
CA TYR A 333 -3.56 -13.98 -15.27
C TYR A 333 -3.41 -14.43 -16.72
N ALA A 334 -2.24 -14.95 -17.07
CA ALA A 334 -1.97 -15.48 -18.39
C ALA A 334 -0.84 -16.52 -18.35
N GLY A 335 -0.78 -17.37 -19.37
CA GLY A 335 0.35 -18.26 -19.61
C GLY A 335 1.14 -17.80 -20.84
N TYR A 336 2.40 -18.19 -20.93
CA TYR A 336 3.23 -18.02 -22.12
C TYR A 336 3.83 -19.36 -22.56
N GLN A 337 4.19 -19.46 -23.84
CA GLN A 337 4.83 -20.67 -24.36
C GLN A 337 6.24 -20.78 -23.80
N LYS A 338 6.49 -21.84 -23.02
CA LYS A 338 7.79 -22.06 -22.38
C LYS A 338 8.87 -22.36 -23.43
N SER A 339 9.86 -21.48 -23.51
CA SER A 339 11.06 -21.60 -24.33
C SER A 339 12.24 -20.95 -23.60
N ALA A 340 13.48 -21.18 -24.04
CA ALA A 340 14.64 -20.51 -23.44
C ALA A 340 14.52 -18.98 -23.55
N ALA A 341 14.11 -18.47 -24.71
CA ALA A 341 13.96 -17.03 -24.95
C ALA A 341 12.87 -16.40 -24.07
N THR A 342 11.66 -16.99 -24.04
CA THR A 342 10.55 -16.46 -23.23
C THR A 342 10.79 -16.62 -21.73
N THR A 343 11.57 -17.61 -21.31
CA THR A 343 11.99 -17.75 -19.90
C THR A 343 12.99 -16.65 -19.54
N GLN A 344 13.97 -16.37 -20.41
CA GLN A 344 14.94 -15.30 -20.20
C GLN A 344 14.27 -13.93 -20.16
N GLU A 345 13.27 -13.67 -21.01
CA GLU A 345 12.49 -12.44 -21.02
C GLU A 345 11.72 -12.27 -19.69
N ALA A 346 11.04 -13.31 -19.22
CA ALA A 346 10.36 -13.32 -17.93
C ALA A 346 11.30 -13.06 -16.74
N GLU A 347 12.47 -13.71 -16.73
CA GLU A 347 13.49 -13.49 -15.70
C GLU A 347 14.05 -12.07 -15.73
N ALA A 348 14.28 -11.52 -16.93
CA ALA A 348 14.72 -10.14 -17.11
C ALA A 348 13.67 -9.13 -16.62
N TRP A 349 12.38 -9.40 -16.83
CA TRP A 349 11.29 -8.57 -16.32
C TRP A 349 11.25 -8.56 -14.78
N GLU A 350 11.34 -9.72 -14.14
CA GLU A 350 11.42 -9.82 -12.67
C GLU A 350 12.69 -9.15 -12.10
N ALA A 351 13.82 -9.31 -12.78
CA ALA A 351 15.08 -8.66 -12.40
C ALA A 351 14.97 -7.13 -12.49
N ALA A 352 14.35 -6.61 -13.56
CA ALA A 352 14.09 -5.18 -13.71
C ALA A 352 13.14 -4.67 -12.62
N LYS A 353 12.10 -5.43 -12.27
CA LYS A 353 11.15 -5.07 -11.20
C LYS A 353 11.89 -4.93 -9.87
N LYS A 354 12.74 -5.90 -9.55
CA LYS A 354 13.58 -5.86 -8.34
C LYS A 354 14.58 -4.70 -8.35
N ALA A 355 15.18 -4.40 -9.50
CA ALA A 355 16.10 -3.27 -9.64
C ALA A 355 15.41 -1.91 -9.43
N CYS A 356 14.11 -1.82 -9.73
CA CYS A 356 13.27 -0.66 -9.45
C CYS A 356 12.61 -0.70 -8.06
N GLY A 357 13.16 -1.46 -7.10
CA GLY A 357 12.61 -1.55 -5.74
C GLY A 357 11.23 -2.20 -5.64
N GLY A 358 10.84 -3.02 -6.63
CA GLY A 358 9.52 -3.63 -6.71
C GLY A 358 8.49 -2.81 -7.50
N LEU A 359 8.85 -1.62 -7.99
CA LEU A 359 7.96 -0.76 -8.75
C LEU A 359 7.69 -1.35 -10.15
N HIS A 360 6.42 -1.44 -10.51
CA HIS A 360 5.98 -1.93 -11.82
C HIS A 360 4.56 -1.41 -12.13
N PHE A 361 4.06 -1.66 -13.34
CA PHE A 361 2.71 -1.24 -13.71
C PHE A 361 1.91 -2.28 -14.51
N LEU A 362 0.60 -2.12 -14.49
CA LEU A 362 -0.36 -2.79 -15.37
C LEU A 362 -1.07 -1.73 -16.23
N ALA A 363 -1.00 -1.86 -17.54
CA ALA A 363 -1.68 -1.00 -18.49
C ALA A 363 -2.71 -1.79 -19.30
N ILE A 364 -3.93 -1.26 -19.42
CA ILE A 364 -5.00 -1.84 -20.25
C ILE A 364 -5.28 -0.87 -21.40
N GLN A 365 -5.26 -1.38 -22.63
CA GLN A 365 -5.37 -0.58 -23.85
C GLN A 365 -6.16 -1.28 -24.95
N GLU A 366 -6.62 -0.53 -25.93
CA GLU A 366 -7.40 -1.08 -27.06
C GLU A 366 -6.51 -1.84 -28.05
N ASN A 367 -5.24 -1.46 -28.16
CA ASN A 367 -4.22 -2.08 -29.00
C ASN A 367 -2.84 -1.96 -28.33
N LEU A 368 -1.97 -2.96 -28.50
CA LEU A 368 -0.60 -2.90 -27.97
C LEU A 368 0.25 -1.74 -28.49
N ASN A 369 -0.09 -1.17 -29.65
CA ASN A 369 0.60 -0.05 -30.27
C ASN A 369 -0.11 1.31 -30.04
N SER A 370 -1.08 1.36 -29.12
CA SER A 370 -1.77 2.60 -28.76
C SER A 370 -0.83 3.55 -28.01
N ASP A 371 -0.92 4.84 -28.29
CA ASP A 371 -0.15 5.89 -27.58
C ASP A 371 -0.65 6.13 -26.15
N GLY A 372 -1.82 5.60 -25.79
CA GLY A 372 -2.41 5.77 -24.48
C GLY A 372 -3.16 4.55 -23.98
N CYS A 373 -3.31 4.48 -22.66
CA CYS A 373 -4.06 3.44 -21.99
C CYS A 373 -5.47 3.89 -21.55
N VAL A 374 -6.37 2.92 -21.44
CA VAL A 374 -7.72 3.04 -20.90
C VAL A 374 -7.74 2.84 -19.39
N GLY A 375 -6.80 2.06 -18.86
CA GLY A 375 -6.53 2.03 -17.45
C GLY A 375 -5.07 1.75 -17.11
N PHE A 376 -4.62 2.29 -15.98
CA PHE A 376 -3.24 2.23 -15.53
C PHE A 376 -3.18 2.02 -14.02
N TRP A 377 -2.50 0.97 -13.58
CA TRP A 377 -2.24 0.72 -12.17
C TRP A 377 -0.74 0.76 -11.93
N LEU A 378 -0.31 1.71 -11.13
CA LEU A 378 1.01 1.70 -10.54
C LEU A 378 0.98 0.77 -9.32
N LEU A 379 1.91 -0.18 -9.32
CA LEU A 379 1.97 -1.30 -8.38
C LEU A 379 3.33 -1.32 -7.69
N LEU A 380 3.33 -1.77 -6.45
CA LEU A 380 4.55 -1.87 -5.67
C LEU A 380 4.59 -3.19 -4.90
N ASP A 381 5.59 -4.00 -5.22
CA ASP A 381 5.83 -5.30 -4.60
C ASP A 381 6.89 -5.16 -3.49
N LEU A 382 6.43 -4.76 -2.29
CA LEU A 382 7.29 -4.62 -1.11
C LEU A 382 7.47 -5.96 -0.39
N PRO A 383 8.63 -6.18 0.26
CA PRO A 383 8.76 -7.25 1.23
C PRO A 383 7.73 -7.05 2.37
N PRO A 384 7.31 -8.14 3.04
CA PRO A 384 6.50 -8.01 4.25
C PRO A 384 7.22 -7.15 5.31
N PRO A 385 6.47 -6.35 6.08
CA PRO A 385 7.07 -5.55 7.14
C PRO A 385 7.62 -6.48 8.25
N PRO A 386 8.58 -6.01 9.06
CA PRO A 386 9.21 -6.79 10.12
C PRO A 386 8.29 -7.11 11.30
N VAL A 387 7.03 -6.63 11.30
CA VAL A 387 6.06 -6.76 12.40
C VAL A 387 4.72 -7.34 12.00
#